data_AF-A0A914WX28-F1
#
_entry.id   AF-A0A914WX28-F1
#
_cell.length_a   1.000
_cell.length_b   1.000
_cell.length_c   1.000
_cell.angle_alpha   90.00
_cell.angle_beta   90.00
_cell.angle_gamma   90.00
#
_symmetry.space_group_name_H-M   'P 1'
#
loop_
_entity.id
_entity.type
_entity.pdbx_description
1 polymer ?
#
loop_
_entity_poly.entity_id
_entity_poly.type
_entity_poly.pdbx_seq_one_letter_code
_entity_poly.pdbx_strand_id
1 'polypeptide(L)'
;MRSLTRSDGRPPKWLNGLRRKANALCALLYVAGLIYLACIVWPSFNDRTYFSENALLPGLVDDEFVHRERTNTFAKQLREVVQTRYGKEYGMPHDWLLEQLESIGLEAYAQNFTAFLPGISGAVEGTNIFAVMRAARAPSVESIVVAVPFRSNTLGSIGLALSLASFCREQIYWSKDLIFVFTEHETIGMQAWLSAYHRLPISSLKADPLAAHGGAIQAALALEATDGSTPFSNVDIRYNMINGQLPNLDLVNLLVKMTEKEALVPTLYMQEDPHGQDLYTEKGYWKLAKTSFKGIVAQAFSRADSGLHSVFGAYGVQAVTISPYGKGRTKSQGGWVDIGRLLEGGLRSVNNLLEKFHQSFFFYFLPSTHRYVSIGVFMPAIGLLMGPVLIKALCVWLDLNDESESSADGDAKAKKETKSESALAVLPLIVIAHSCGALLYFLP
;
A
#
# COMPACT_ATOMS: atom_id res chain seq x y z
N MET A 1 25.22 12.26 -30.68
CA MET A 1 26.39 12.16 -29.78
C MET A 1 27.56 13.10 -30.14
N ARG A 2 27.58 13.78 -31.30
CA ARG A 2 28.58 14.84 -31.64
C ARG A 2 28.38 16.21 -30.93
N SER A 3 27.47 16.34 -29.95
CA SER A 3 27.08 17.67 -29.41
C SER A 3 27.74 18.06 -28.08
N LEU A 4 28.59 17.20 -27.50
CA LEU A 4 29.27 17.46 -26.21
C LEU A 4 30.77 17.71 -26.36
N THR A 5 31.30 17.66 -27.58
CA THR A 5 32.68 18.00 -27.90
C THR A 5 32.67 19.08 -28.97
N ARG A 6 33.49 20.11 -28.80
CA ARG A 6 33.74 21.09 -29.86
C ARG A 6 34.59 20.45 -30.94
N SER A 7 34.70 21.10 -32.11
CA SER A 7 35.52 20.60 -33.24
C SER A 7 37.01 20.46 -32.93
N ASP A 8 37.46 20.98 -31.77
CA ASP A 8 38.81 20.94 -31.23
C ASP A 8 39.01 19.82 -30.18
N GLY A 9 38.06 18.89 -30.04
CA GLY A 9 38.08 17.79 -29.07
C GLY A 9 37.73 18.20 -27.62
N ARG A 10 37.79 19.49 -27.30
CA ARG A 10 37.62 19.99 -25.92
C ARG A 10 36.15 20.10 -25.50
N PRO A 11 35.85 19.94 -24.20
CA PRO A 11 34.51 20.17 -23.68
C PRO A 11 34.08 21.65 -23.85
N PRO A 12 32.79 21.93 -24.08
CA PRO A 12 32.24 23.27 -24.18
C PRO A 12 32.58 24.16 -22.97
N LYS A 13 32.75 25.47 -23.18
CA LYS A 13 33.06 26.44 -22.11
C LYS A 13 32.06 26.42 -20.96
N TRP A 14 30.78 26.17 -21.23
CA TRP A 14 29.73 26.07 -20.21
C TRP A 14 29.92 24.86 -19.29
N LEU A 15 30.47 23.75 -19.82
CA LEU A 15 30.71 22.52 -19.09
C LEU A 15 31.86 22.67 -18.08
N ASN A 16 32.90 23.41 -18.46
CA ASN A 16 33.98 23.80 -17.55
C ASN A 16 33.50 24.78 -16.45
N GLY A 17 32.55 25.66 -16.78
CA GLY A 17 31.87 26.51 -15.79
C GLY A 17 31.04 25.70 -14.79
N LEU A 18 30.32 24.69 -15.28
CA LEU A 18 29.56 23.75 -14.46
C LEU A 18 30.48 22.97 -13.52
N ARG A 19 31.58 22.40 -14.02
CA ARG A 19 32.58 21.66 -13.24
C ARG A 19 33.15 22.49 -12.07
N ARG A 20 33.48 23.76 -12.31
CA ARG A 20 33.99 24.68 -11.27
C ARG A 20 32.98 24.98 -10.17
N LYS A 21 31.70 25.09 -10.51
CA LYS A 21 30.63 25.43 -9.57
C LYS A 21 29.79 24.22 -9.12
N ALA A 22 30.18 23.01 -9.52
CA ALA A 22 29.39 21.80 -9.33
C ALA A 22 29.01 21.58 -7.86
N ASN A 23 29.98 21.69 -6.94
CA ASN A 23 29.71 21.49 -5.50
C ASN A 23 28.69 22.48 -4.94
N ALA A 24 28.83 23.77 -5.27
CA ALA A 24 27.92 24.81 -4.81
C ALA A 24 26.52 24.64 -5.42
N LEU A 25 26.45 24.28 -6.71
CA LEU A 25 25.20 24.01 -7.40
C LEU A 25 24.50 22.77 -6.84
N CYS A 26 25.23 21.68 -6.61
CA CYS A 26 24.73 20.46 -5.98
C CYS A 26 24.16 20.75 -4.58
N ALA A 27 24.88 21.50 -3.75
CA ALA A 27 24.41 21.89 -2.43
C ALA A 27 23.13 22.75 -2.51
N LEU A 28 23.10 23.73 -3.42
CA LEU A 28 21.92 24.58 -3.62
C LEU A 28 20.71 23.78 -4.08
N LEU A 29 20.86 22.89 -5.07
CA LEU A 29 19.78 22.05 -5.57
C LEU A 29 19.24 21.12 -4.48
N TYR A 30 20.13 20.51 -3.70
CA TYR A 30 19.74 19.63 -2.60
C TYR A 30 18.94 20.39 -1.51
N VAL A 31 19.46 21.54 -1.06
CA VAL A 31 18.76 22.39 -0.07
C VAL A 31 17.43 22.91 -0.62
N ALA A 32 17.40 23.36 -1.87
CA ALA A 32 16.16 23.78 -2.53
C ALA A 32 15.14 22.63 -2.61
N GLY A 33 15.59 21.41 -2.92
CA GLY A 33 14.74 20.21 -2.92
C GLY A 33 14.14 19.91 -1.54
N LEU A 34 14.93 20.02 -0.47
CA LEU A 34 14.44 19.83 0.90
C LEU A 34 13.43 20.90 1.31
N ILE A 35 13.71 22.18 1.00
CA ILE A 35 12.77 23.28 1.27
C ILE A 35 11.48 23.06 0.49
N TYR A 36 11.58 22.68 -0.78
CA TYR A 36 10.41 22.41 -1.62
C TYR A 36 9.57 21.26 -1.06
N LEU A 37 10.20 20.15 -0.62
CA LEU A 37 9.52 19.03 0.02
C LEU A 37 8.78 19.46 1.30
N ALA A 38 9.38 20.34 2.11
CA ALA A 38 8.72 20.91 3.27
C ALA A 38 7.52 21.80 2.88
N CYS A 39 7.66 22.60 1.82
CA CYS A 39 6.59 23.49 1.34
C CYS A 39 5.37 22.74 0.79
N ILE A 40 5.54 21.64 0.03
CA ILE A 40 4.41 20.91 -0.58
C ILE A 40 3.47 20.26 0.43
N VAL A 41 3.94 20.02 1.66
CA VAL A 41 3.10 19.51 2.76
C VAL A 41 2.12 20.59 3.24
N TRP A 42 2.45 21.87 3.05
CA TRP A 42 1.62 22.97 3.49
C TRP A 42 0.31 23.03 2.68
N PRO A 43 -0.87 23.24 3.33
CA PRO A 43 -2.19 23.19 2.70
C PRO A 43 -2.42 24.11 1.49
N SER A 44 -1.59 25.14 1.31
CA SER A 44 -1.66 26.06 0.17
C SER A 44 -0.98 25.52 -1.09
N PHE A 45 -0.13 24.50 -0.96
CA PHE A 45 0.63 23.90 -2.06
C PHE A 45 0.17 22.48 -2.41
N ASN A 46 -0.89 21.99 -1.77
CA ASN A 46 -1.50 20.70 -2.06
C ASN A 46 -3.00 20.80 -2.24
N ASP A 47 -3.55 19.84 -2.98
CA ASP A 47 -4.93 19.85 -3.43
C ASP A 47 -5.82 19.07 -2.47
N ARG A 48 -7.12 19.40 -2.49
CA ARG A 48 -8.13 18.58 -1.81
C ARG A 48 -8.43 17.34 -2.66
N THR A 49 -8.64 16.22 -1.99
CA THR A 49 -9.14 15.00 -2.60
C THR A 49 -10.52 15.25 -3.24
N TYR A 50 -10.77 14.58 -4.36
CA TYR A 50 -12.04 14.57 -5.08
C TYR A 50 -12.22 13.20 -5.74
N PHE A 51 -13.41 12.94 -6.26
CA PHE A 51 -13.70 11.74 -7.04
C PHE A 51 -13.57 12.07 -8.53
N SER A 52 -12.68 11.37 -9.22
CA SER A 52 -12.51 11.51 -10.68
C SER A 52 -13.50 10.62 -11.42
N GLU A 53 -13.78 9.44 -10.86
CA GLU A 53 -14.74 8.48 -11.40
C GLU A 53 -16.16 8.75 -10.90
N ASN A 54 -17.03 9.18 -11.82
CA ASN A 54 -18.42 9.49 -11.50
C ASN A 54 -19.24 8.23 -11.17
N ALA A 55 -18.85 7.07 -11.71
CA ALA A 55 -19.58 5.81 -11.50
C ALA A 55 -19.49 5.27 -10.07
N LEU A 56 -18.53 5.74 -9.26
CA LEU A 56 -18.39 5.29 -7.87
C LEU A 56 -19.59 5.67 -7.01
N LEU A 57 -20.24 6.80 -7.28
CA LEU A 57 -21.44 7.31 -6.56
C LEU A 57 -21.38 7.09 -5.04
N PRO A 58 -20.29 7.54 -4.37
CA PRO A 58 -20.02 7.19 -2.98
C PRO A 58 -21.13 7.71 -2.06
N GLY A 59 -21.78 6.78 -1.35
CA GLY A 59 -22.76 7.11 -0.30
C GLY A 59 -24.12 7.55 -0.85
N LEU A 60 -24.40 7.34 -2.13
CA LEU A 60 -25.70 7.65 -2.74
C LEU A 60 -26.81 6.69 -2.31
N VAL A 61 -26.45 5.47 -1.90
CA VAL A 61 -27.39 4.43 -1.47
C VAL A 61 -27.34 4.30 0.04
N ASP A 62 -28.50 4.10 0.66
CA ASP A 62 -28.61 3.77 2.08
C ASP A 62 -28.08 2.35 2.32
N ASP A 63 -27.22 2.23 3.34
CA ASP A 63 -26.62 0.94 3.70
C ASP A 63 -27.59 0.15 4.59
N GLU A 64 -27.84 -1.10 4.23
CA GLU A 64 -28.86 -1.95 4.87
C GLU A 64 -28.26 -2.93 5.89
N PHE A 65 -26.94 -3.01 6.02
CA PHE A 65 -26.29 -3.90 6.96
C PHE A 65 -26.61 -3.51 8.42
N VAL A 66 -27.29 -4.41 9.16
CA VAL A 66 -27.62 -4.22 10.59
C VAL A 66 -27.23 -5.44 11.45
N HIS A 67 -26.54 -6.43 10.89
CA HIS A 67 -26.34 -7.75 11.51
C HIS A 67 -25.24 -7.80 12.60
N ARG A 68 -25.41 -7.03 13.68
CA ARG A 68 -24.50 -7.04 14.85
C ARG A 68 -24.44 -8.39 15.54
N GLU A 69 -25.60 -8.96 15.82
CA GLU A 69 -25.72 -10.20 16.59
C GLU A 69 -25.10 -11.37 15.83
N ARG A 70 -25.39 -11.49 14.53
CA ARG A 70 -24.80 -12.50 13.64
C ARG A 70 -23.27 -12.42 13.64
N THR A 71 -22.71 -11.20 13.53
CA THR A 71 -21.27 -10.96 13.60
C THR A 71 -20.66 -11.44 14.92
N ASN A 72 -21.27 -11.08 16.05
CA ASN A 72 -20.80 -11.49 17.37
C ASN A 72 -20.92 -13.00 17.58
N THR A 73 -22.00 -13.62 17.06
CA THR A 73 -22.22 -15.06 17.14
C THR A 73 -21.15 -15.82 16.38
N PHE A 74 -20.87 -15.46 15.12
CA PHE A 74 -19.79 -16.09 14.35
C PHE A 74 -18.43 -15.91 15.01
N ALA A 75 -18.11 -14.69 15.49
CA ALA A 75 -16.85 -14.43 16.17
C ALA A 75 -16.72 -15.23 17.49
N LYS A 76 -17.82 -15.43 18.22
CA LYS A 76 -17.86 -16.24 19.44
C LYS A 76 -17.68 -17.72 19.13
N GLN A 77 -18.42 -18.27 18.17
CA GLN A 77 -18.29 -19.67 17.73
C GLN A 77 -16.88 -19.96 17.24
N LEU A 78 -16.32 -19.08 16.40
CA LEU A 78 -14.96 -19.21 15.91
C LEU A 78 -13.95 -19.25 17.06
N ARG A 79 -14.09 -18.36 18.05
CA ARG A 79 -13.23 -18.33 19.23
C ARG A 79 -13.30 -19.63 20.03
N GLU A 80 -14.50 -20.17 20.22
CA GLU A 80 -14.72 -21.46 20.91
C GLU A 80 -14.05 -22.62 20.16
N VAL A 81 -14.19 -22.66 18.83
CA VAL A 81 -13.56 -23.69 17.98
C VAL A 81 -12.04 -23.59 18.04
N VAL A 82 -11.48 -22.39 17.89
CA VAL A 82 -10.03 -22.16 17.96
C VAL A 82 -9.48 -22.57 19.32
N GLN A 83 -10.14 -22.17 20.41
CA GLN A 83 -9.73 -22.52 21.76
C GLN A 83 -9.81 -24.03 22.03
N THR A 84 -10.82 -24.72 21.47
CA THR A 84 -11.01 -26.16 21.68
C THR A 84 -10.03 -26.99 20.86
N ARG A 85 -9.79 -26.64 19.59
CA ARG A 85 -8.99 -27.43 18.66
C ARG A 85 -7.49 -27.15 18.77
N TYR A 86 -7.10 -25.91 19.02
CA TYR A 86 -5.70 -25.48 18.99
C TYR A 86 -5.21 -24.97 20.36
N GLY A 87 -6.11 -24.60 21.27
CA GLY A 87 -5.73 -24.13 22.61
C GLY A 87 -4.88 -22.86 22.54
N LYS A 88 -3.57 -23.00 22.76
CA LYS A 88 -2.59 -21.90 22.62
C LYS A 88 -1.81 -21.95 21.31
N GLU A 89 -1.92 -23.03 20.55
CA GLU A 89 -1.24 -23.19 19.27
C GLU A 89 -1.95 -22.37 18.18
N TYR A 90 -1.19 -21.93 17.19
CA TYR A 90 -1.75 -21.24 16.02
C TYR A 90 -2.31 -22.28 15.05
N GLY A 91 -3.57 -22.13 14.68
CA GLY A 91 -4.18 -22.95 13.65
C GLY A 91 -5.49 -22.33 13.18
N MET A 92 -5.66 -22.22 11.88
CA MET A 92 -6.92 -21.79 11.27
C MET A 92 -7.90 -22.98 11.24
N PRO A 93 -9.16 -22.82 11.68
CA PRO A 93 -10.14 -23.91 11.63
C PRO A 93 -10.75 -23.99 10.22
N HIS A 94 -10.01 -24.60 9.29
CA HIS A 94 -10.38 -24.70 7.87
C HIS A 94 -11.75 -25.33 7.66
N ASP A 95 -12.00 -26.50 8.26
CA ASP A 95 -13.26 -27.25 8.13
C ASP A 95 -14.47 -26.41 8.56
N TRP A 96 -14.37 -25.74 9.71
CA TRP A 96 -15.45 -24.92 10.25
C TRP A 96 -15.76 -23.75 9.32
N LEU A 97 -14.74 -23.08 8.77
CA LEU A 97 -14.95 -21.96 7.86
C LEU A 97 -15.61 -22.40 6.55
N LEU A 98 -15.21 -23.56 5.99
CA LEU A 98 -15.85 -24.15 4.82
C LEU A 98 -17.32 -24.43 5.09
N GLU A 99 -17.64 -25.14 6.18
CA GLU A 99 -19.01 -25.45 6.57
C GLU A 99 -19.87 -24.19 6.76
N GLN A 100 -19.32 -23.14 7.39
CA GLN A 100 -20.07 -21.87 7.54
C GLN A 100 -20.35 -21.22 6.19
N LEU A 101 -19.37 -21.14 5.29
CA LEU A 101 -19.54 -20.53 3.97
C LEU A 101 -20.54 -21.32 3.10
N GLU A 102 -20.48 -22.64 3.14
CA GLU A 102 -21.43 -23.53 2.46
C GLU A 102 -22.84 -23.40 3.05
N SER A 103 -22.97 -23.29 4.37
CA SER A 103 -24.28 -23.10 5.03
C SER A 103 -24.94 -21.77 4.67
N ILE A 104 -24.14 -20.74 4.37
CA ILE A 104 -24.63 -19.46 3.84
C ILE A 104 -25.08 -19.63 2.37
N GLY A 105 -24.58 -20.65 1.67
CA GLY A 105 -24.91 -20.95 0.27
C GLY A 105 -23.94 -20.35 -0.73
N LEU A 106 -22.66 -20.20 -0.35
CA LEU A 106 -21.56 -19.82 -1.25
C LEU A 106 -20.79 -21.06 -1.73
N GLU A 107 -20.12 -20.94 -2.88
CA GLU A 107 -19.21 -21.97 -3.38
C GLU A 107 -17.87 -21.87 -2.62
N ALA A 108 -17.66 -22.68 -1.58
CA ALA A 108 -16.48 -22.62 -0.71
C ALA A 108 -15.42 -23.66 -1.09
N TYR A 109 -14.14 -23.29 -1.00
CA TYR A 109 -13.01 -24.15 -1.37
C TYR A 109 -11.78 -23.87 -0.51
N ALA A 110 -10.96 -24.91 -0.33
CA ALA A 110 -9.64 -24.82 0.28
C ALA A 110 -8.54 -24.79 -0.79
N GLN A 111 -7.45 -24.09 -0.51
CA GLN A 111 -6.26 -24.06 -1.35
C GLN A 111 -5.02 -24.25 -0.45
N ASN A 112 -4.30 -25.34 -0.66
CA ASN A 112 -3.02 -25.55 0.03
C ASN A 112 -1.90 -24.82 -0.71
N PHE A 113 -0.90 -24.40 0.07
CA PHE A 113 0.31 -23.81 -0.46
C PHE A 113 1.51 -24.12 0.42
N THR A 114 2.68 -24.01 -0.20
CA THR A 114 3.99 -24.18 0.43
C THR A 114 4.91 -23.06 -0.01
N ALA A 115 5.36 -22.24 0.93
CA ALA A 115 6.24 -21.12 0.71
C ALA A 115 7.68 -21.42 1.17
N PHE A 116 8.66 -21.00 0.38
CA PHE A 116 10.10 -21.10 0.67
C PHE A 116 10.65 -19.68 0.83
N LEU A 117 10.70 -19.20 2.08
CA LEU A 117 11.11 -17.82 2.38
C LEU A 117 12.64 -17.70 2.47
N PRO A 118 13.25 -16.66 1.86
CA PRO A 118 14.68 -16.42 2.00
C PRO A 118 15.02 -16.08 3.45
N GLY A 119 16.01 -16.79 4.02
CA GLY A 119 16.49 -16.57 5.39
C GLY A 119 15.78 -17.37 6.49
N ILE A 120 14.71 -18.12 6.16
CA ILE A 120 14.08 -19.07 7.08
C ILE A 120 14.42 -20.48 6.61
N SER A 121 15.04 -21.28 7.49
CA SER A 121 15.31 -22.69 7.22
C SER A 121 14.03 -23.51 7.42
N GLY A 122 13.27 -23.73 6.35
CA GLY A 122 12.07 -24.55 6.37
C GLY A 122 11.03 -24.07 5.35
N ALA A 123 10.13 -24.97 4.96
CA ALA A 123 8.96 -24.63 4.17
C ALA A 123 7.84 -24.17 5.11
N VAL A 124 7.16 -23.07 4.76
CA VAL A 124 5.94 -22.63 5.45
C VAL A 124 4.76 -23.18 4.67
N GLU A 125 4.08 -24.15 5.28
CA GLU A 125 2.85 -24.73 4.74
C GLU A 125 1.63 -24.02 5.34
N GLY A 126 0.59 -23.86 4.54
CA GLY A 126 -0.68 -23.29 4.98
C GLY A 126 -1.80 -23.59 4.01
N THR A 127 -3.03 -23.33 4.46
CA THR A 127 -4.24 -23.53 3.67
C THR A 127 -5.11 -22.28 3.72
N ASN A 128 -5.36 -21.69 2.56
CA ASN A 128 -6.32 -20.62 2.42
C ASN A 128 -7.72 -21.19 2.24
N ILE A 129 -8.73 -20.49 2.78
CA ILE A 129 -10.14 -20.77 2.50
C ILE A 129 -10.70 -19.62 1.69
N PHE A 130 -11.39 -19.90 0.59
CA PHE A 130 -12.08 -18.88 -0.16
C PHE A 130 -13.46 -19.34 -0.58
N ALA A 131 -14.37 -18.41 -0.77
CA ALA A 131 -15.71 -18.68 -1.25
C ALA A 131 -16.12 -17.68 -2.33
N VAL A 132 -16.81 -18.18 -3.35
CA VAL A 132 -17.31 -17.38 -4.47
C VAL A 132 -18.83 -17.27 -4.38
N MET A 133 -19.30 -16.02 -4.38
CA MET A 133 -20.71 -15.68 -4.54
C MET A 133 -20.91 -15.14 -5.95
N ARG A 134 -21.67 -15.86 -6.77
CA ARG A 134 -21.96 -15.47 -8.16
C ARG A 134 -22.88 -14.26 -8.21
N ALA A 135 -22.60 -13.34 -9.13
CA ALA A 135 -23.47 -12.18 -9.38
C ALA A 135 -24.86 -12.64 -9.84
N ALA A 136 -25.91 -12.00 -9.31
CA ALA A 136 -27.29 -12.32 -9.68
C ALA A 136 -27.73 -11.64 -10.99
N ARG A 137 -27.15 -10.46 -11.31
CA ARG A 137 -27.63 -9.60 -12.41
C ARG A 137 -26.77 -9.60 -13.66
N ALA A 138 -25.57 -10.15 -13.59
CA ALA A 138 -24.61 -10.10 -14.69
C ALA A 138 -23.84 -11.42 -14.78
N PRO A 139 -23.25 -11.74 -15.95
CA PRO A 139 -22.35 -12.88 -16.07
C PRO A 139 -21.11 -12.68 -15.18
N SER A 140 -20.54 -13.78 -14.70
CA SER A 140 -19.35 -13.84 -13.84
C SER A 140 -18.04 -13.45 -14.55
N VAL A 141 -18.03 -12.31 -15.24
CA VAL A 141 -16.87 -11.76 -15.97
C VAL A 141 -16.02 -10.83 -15.13
N GLU A 142 -16.57 -10.28 -14.05
CA GLU A 142 -15.89 -9.39 -13.11
C GLU A 142 -16.10 -9.86 -11.68
N SER A 143 -15.14 -9.55 -10.80
CA SER A 143 -15.23 -9.88 -9.38
C SER A 143 -14.70 -8.77 -8.47
N ILE A 144 -15.14 -8.80 -7.22
CA ILE A 144 -14.65 -7.97 -6.11
C ILE A 144 -14.19 -8.92 -5.00
N VAL A 145 -13.01 -8.68 -4.44
CA VAL A 145 -12.44 -9.52 -3.38
C VAL A 145 -12.65 -8.86 -2.01
N VAL A 146 -13.11 -9.63 -1.04
CA VAL A 146 -13.09 -9.28 0.38
C VAL A 146 -12.07 -10.19 1.05
N ALA A 147 -10.95 -9.62 1.51
CA ALA A 147 -9.85 -10.40 2.08
C ALA A 147 -9.74 -10.19 3.59
N VAL A 148 -9.51 -11.28 4.34
CA VAL A 148 -9.36 -11.24 5.80
C VAL A 148 -8.23 -12.17 6.24
N PRO A 149 -7.24 -11.71 7.02
CA PRO A 149 -6.25 -12.60 7.61
C PRO A 149 -6.86 -13.44 8.73
N PHE A 150 -6.38 -14.67 8.85
CA PHE A 150 -6.50 -15.40 10.10
C PHE A 150 -5.33 -15.08 11.05
N ARG A 151 -5.63 -14.31 12.09
CA ARG A 151 -4.80 -14.16 13.29
C ARG A 151 -5.65 -14.46 14.53
N SER A 152 -5.00 -14.94 15.60
CA SER A 152 -5.66 -15.20 16.90
C SER A 152 -6.39 -14.00 17.48
N ASN A 153 -5.99 -12.78 17.10
CA ASN A 153 -6.58 -11.52 17.51
C ASN A 153 -7.43 -10.85 16.41
N THR A 154 -7.86 -11.54 15.35
CA THR A 154 -8.67 -10.96 14.26
C THR A 154 -10.00 -11.68 14.05
N LEU A 155 -10.44 -12.47 15.04
CA LEU A 155 -11.61 -13.33 14.93
C LEU A 155 -12.89 -12.51 14.69
N GLY A 156 -12.97 -11.29 15.22
CA GLY A 156 -14.05 -10.35 14.93
C GLY A 156 -14.13 -9.94 13.45
N SER A 157 -12.99 -9.79 12.77
CA SER A 157 -12.93 -9.49 11.33
C SER A 157 -13.51 -10.64 10.51
N ILE A 158 -13.17 -11.87 10.88
CA ILE A 158 -13.69 -13.08 10.22
C ILE A 158 -15.19 -13.20 10.47
N GLY A 159 -15.63 -13.00 11.71
CA GLY A 159 -17.06 -12.99 12.04
C GLY A 159 -17.84 -11.93 11.26
N LEU A 160 -17.25 -10.74 11.06
CA LEU A 160 -17.86 -9.68 10.26
C LEU A 160 -17.92 -10.07 8.79
N ALA A 161 -16.86 -10.65 8.23
CA ALA A 161 -16.84 -11.09 6.84
C ALA A 161 -17.83 -12.22 6.56
N LEU A 162 -18.02 -13.17 7.48
CA LEU A 162 -19.07 -14.21 7.37
C LEU A 162 -20.47 -13.59 7.45
N SER A 163 -20.69 -12.64 8.36
CA SER A 163 -21.94 -11.90 8.47
C SER A 163 -22.24 -11.09 7.20
N LEU A 164 -21.21 -10.43 6.65
CA LEU A 164 -21.28 -9.67 5.40
C LEU A 164 -21.54 -10.58 4.21
N ALA A 165 -20.89 -11.75 4.12
CA ALA A 165 -21.14 -12.73 3.07
C ALA A 165 -22.60 -13.21 3.09
N SER A 166 -23.12 -13.50 4.29
CA SER A 166 -24.52 -13.86 4.47
C SER A 166 -25.47 -12.74 4.08
N PHE A 167 -25.19 -11.50 4.47
CA PHE A 167 -25.96 -10.34 4.01
C PHE A 167 -25.90 -10.21 2.48
N CYS A 168 -24.71 -10.24 1.87
CA CYS A 168 -24.56 -10.08 0.43
C CYS A 168 -25.31 -11.16 -0.35
N ARG A 169 -25.36 -12.39 0.17
CA ARG A 169 -26.09 -13.51 -0.44
C ARG A 169 -27.60 -13.29 -0.47
N GLU A 170 -28.14 -12.61 0.53
CA GLU A 170 -29.56 -12.23 0.61
C GLU A 170 -29.93 -11.12 -0.41
N GLN A 171 -28.94 -10.40 -0.93
CA GLN A 171 -29.13 -9.24 -1.81
C GLN A 171 -29.02 -9.57 -3.30
N ILE A 172 -29.90 -8.97 -4.11
CA ILE A 172 -29.99 -9.25 -5.56
C ILE A 172 -29.34 -8.20 -6.46
N TYR A 173 -28.70 -7.18 -5.91
CA TYR A 173 -28.20 -6.02 -6.69
C TYR A 173 -26.74 -6.17 -7.18
N TRP A 174 -26.06 -7.27 -6.85
CA TRP A 174 -24.69 -7.52 -7.27
C TRP A 174 -24.59 -7.82 -8.76
N SER A 175 -23.74 -7.06 -9.45
CA SER A 175 -23.38 -7.21 -10.87
C SER A 175 -21.99 -7.82 -11.05
N LYS A 176 -21.23 -8.01 -9.96
CA LYS A 176 -19.91 -8.64 -9.96
C LYS A 176 -19.90 -9.79 -8.96
N ASP A 177 -19.12 -10.83 -9.25
CA ASP A 177 -18.93 -11.93 -8.30
C ASP A 177 -18.23 -11.38 -7.04
N LEU A 178 -18.70 -11.74 -5.85
CA LEU A 178 -17.99 -11.43 -4.61
C LEU A 178 -17.18 -12.65 -4.19
N ILE A 179 -15.89 -12.45 -3.93
CA ILE A 179 -14.99 -13.50 -3.50
C ILE A 179 -14.52 -13.17 -2.09
N PHE A 180 -14.87 -14.02 -1.12
CA PHE A 180 -14.39 -13.90 0.25
C PHE A 180 -13.15 -14.78 0.38
N VAL A 181 -12.02 -14.21 0.81
CA VAL A 181 -10.75 -14.92 0.96
C VAL A 181 -10.26 -14.79 2.40
N PHE A 182 -10.10 -15.93 3.06
CA PHE A 182 -9.55 -16.06 4.40
C PHE A 182 -8.16 -16.68 4.29
N THR A 183 -7.14 -15.91 4.65
CA THR A 183 -5.75 -16.31 4.40
C THR A 183 -5.06 -16.77 5.68
N GLU A 184 -4.41 -17.93 5.61
CA GLU A 184 -3.43 -18.35 6.60
C GLU A 184 -2.07 -17.73 6.28
N HIS A 185 -1.28 -17.39 7.30
CA HIS A 185 0.01 -16.66 7.11
C HIS A 185 -0.12 -15.34 6.33
N GLU A 186 -1.25 -14.65 6.47
CA GLU A 186 -1.48 -13.27 6.00
C GLU A 186 -1.12 -13.03 4.52
N THR A 187 -0.10 -12.20 4.25
CA THR A 187 0.34 -11.81 2.91
C THR A 187 0.91 -12.99 2.11
N ILE A 188 1.49 -13.99 2.76
CA ILE A 188 2.01 -15.19 2.10
C ILE A 188 0.85 -16.01 1.53
N GLY A 189 -0.18 -16.26 2.36
CA GLY A 189 -1.41 -16.93 1.91
C GLY A 189 -2.11 -16.13 0.82
N MET A 190 -2.24 -14.81 0.97
CA MET A 190 -2.82 -13.95 -0.05
C MET A 190 -2.04 -14.00 -1.37
N GLN A 191 -0.71 -14.00 -1.32
CA GLN A 191 0.14 -14.11 -2.50
C GLN A 191 0.00 -15.48 -3.18
N ALA A 192 -0.16 -16.56 -2.41
CA ALA A 192 -0.40 -17.90 -2.92
C ALA A 192 -1.72 -17.96 -3.68
N TRP A 193 -2.78 -17.41 -3.09
CA TRP A 193 -4.09 -17.33 -3.72
C TRP A 193 -4.08 -16.50 -5.00
N LEU A 194 -3.50 -15.30 -4.98
CA LEU A 194 -3.40 -14.43 -6.15
C LEU A 194 -2.55 -15.05 -7.26
N SER A 195 -1.44 -15.73 -6.92
CA SER A 195 -0.57 -16.39 -7.90
C SER A 195 -1.31 -17.49 -8.66
N ALA A 196 -2.14 -18.26 -7.97
CA ALA A 196 -2.98 -19.29 -8.57
C ALA A 196 -4.15 -18.70 -9.36
N TYR A 197 -4.77 -17.63 -8.86
CA TYR A 197 -5.85 -16.90 -9.55
C TYR A 197 -5.39 -16.37 -10.90
N HIS A 198 -4.27 -15.65 -10.92
CA HIS A 198 -3.72 -15.07 -12.15
C HIS A 198 -2.89 -16.07 -12.98
N ARG A 199 -2.70 -17.31 -12.49
CA ARG A 199 -1.85 -18.35 -13.11
C ARG A 199 -0.43 -17.86 -13.36
N LEU A 200 0.12 -17.10 -12.41
CA LEU A 200 1.47 -16.56 -12.44
C LEU A 200 2.32 -17.27 -11.38
N PRO A 201 3.06 -18.34 -11.74
CA PRO A 201 3.85 -19.09 -10.77
C PRO A 201 4.99 -18.24 -10.21
N ILE A 202 5.24 -18.36 -8.90
CA ILE A 202 6.33 -17.68 -8.19
C ILE A 202 7.34 -18.73 -7.75
N SER A 203 8.63 -18.50 -8.00
CA SER A 203 9.68 -19.51 -7.72
C SER A 203 9.78 -19.93 -6.25
N SER A 204 9.50 -19.01 -5.33
CA SER A 204 9.54 -19.22 -3.88
C SER A 204 8.22 -19.70 -3.30
N LEU A 205 7.16 -19.91 -4.10
CA LEU A 205 5.82 -20.21 -3.59
C LEU A 205 5.10 -21.18 -4.53
N LYS A 206 4.77 -22.37 -4.01
CA LYS A 206 3.97 -23.36 -4.72
C LYS A 206 2.56 -23.34 -4.14
N ALA A 207 1.57 -23.08 -4.99
CA ALA A 207 0.17 -23.05 -4.60
C ALA A 207 -0.63 -24.00 -5.49
N ASP A 208 -1.59 -24.70 -4.91
CA ASP A 208 -2.47 -25.58 -5.67
C ASP A 208 -3.37 -24.76 -6.63
N PRO A 209 -3.74 -25.32 -7.80
CA PRO A 209 -4.71 -24.70 -8.69
C PRO A 209 -6.05 -24.46 -7.98
N LEU A 210 -6.69 -23.33 -8.26
CA LEU A 210 -7.99 -23.01 -7.67
C LEU A 210 -9.09 -23.90 -8.28
N ALA A 211 -9.90 -24.51 -7.41
CA ALA A 211 -11.04 -25.34 -7.81
C ALA A 211 -12.17 -24.52 -8.47
N ALA A 212 -12.29 -23.24 -8.12
CA ALA A 212 -13.20 -22.30 -8.74
C ALA A 212 -12.51 -20.96 -9.01
N HIS A 213 -13.05 -20.24 -9.98
CA HIS A 213 -12.54 -18.94 -10.40
C HIS A 213 -13.70 -17.97 -10.60
N GLY A 214 -13.47 -16.68 -10.28
CA GLY A 214 -14.40 -15.59 -10.55
C GLY A 214 -14.09 -14.88 -11.86
N GLY A 215 -14.62 -13.67 -12.03
CA GLY A 215 -14.25 -12.80 -13.14
C GLY A 215 -12.89 -12.12 -13.00
N ALA A 216 -12.59 -11.13 -13.84
CA ALA A 216 -11.46 -10.24 -13.61
C ALA A 216 -11.66 -9.45 -12.30
N ILE A 217 -10.68 -9.49 -11.39
CA ILE A 217 -10.76 -8.75 -10.13
C ILE A 217 -10.68 -7.25 -10.43
N GLN A 218 -11.73 -6.53 -10.07
CA GLN A 218 -11.85 -5.08 -10.25
C GLN A 218 -11.22 -4.32 -9.08
N ALA A 219 -11.54 -4.74 -7.85
CA ALA A 219 -10.93 -4.21 -6.64
C ALA A 219 -10.92 -5.26 -5.53
N ALA A 220 -10.13 -5.01 -4.49
CA ALA A 220 -10.13 -5.78 -3.27
C ALA A 220 -10.23 -4.89 -2.03
N LEU A 221 -11.09 -5.27 -1.10
CA LEU A 221 -11.20 -4.64 0.22
C LEU A 221 -10.72 -5.63 1.26
N ALA A 222 -9.67 -5.28 2.00
CA ALA A 222 -9.18 -6.10 3.10
C ALA A 222 -9.68 -5.56 4.44
N LEU A 223 -10.06 -6.44 5.36
CA LEU A 223 -10.53 -6.07 6.69
C LEU A 223 -9.58 -6.61 7.76
N GLU A 224 -9.04 -5.70 8.58
CA GLU A 224 -8.13 -6.03 9.67
C GLU A 224 -8.49 -5.28 10.96
N ALA A 225 -9.47 -5.81 11.70
CA ALA A 225 -9.83 -5.36 13.04
C ALA A 225 -9.21 -6.28 14.11
N THR A 226 -8.57 -5.68 15.11
CA THR A 226 -8.01 -6.42 16.25
C THR A 226 -9.08 -6.63 17.34
N ASP A 227 -9.23 -7.86 17.82
CA ASP A 227 -10.07 -8.24 18.94
C ASP A 227 -9.68 -7.42 20.18
N GLY A 228 -10.62 -6.65 20.73
CA GLY A 228 -10.40 -5.71 21.85
C GLY A 228 -10.30 -4.24 21.44
N SER A 229 -10.32 -3.94 20.15
CA SER A 229 -10.38 -2.56 19.64
C SER A 229 -11.80 -1.96 19.59
N THR A 230 -12.82 -2.75 19.98
CA THR A 230 -14.21 -2.28 20.15
C THR A 230 -14.40 -1.60 21.51
N PRO A 231 -15.16 -0.49 21.59
CA PRO A 231 -15.84 0.19 20.50
C PRO A 231 -14.86 0.94 19.58
N PHE A 232 -15.17 0.96 18.29
CA PHE A 232 -14.36 1.63 17.28
C PHE A 232 -14.64 3.12 17.28
N SER A 233 -13.59 3.93 17.16
CA SER A 233 -13.72 5.39 17.03
C SER A 233 -13.10 5.90 15.74
N ASN A 234 -12.08 5.20 15.27
CA ASN A 234 -11.27 5.58 14.14
C ASN A 234 -11.13 4.38 13.19
N VAL A 235 -10.85 4.67 11.94
CA VAL A 235 -10.50 3.68 10.92
C VAL A 235 -9.21 4.10 10.26
N ASP A 236 -8.18 3.26 10.35
CA ASP A 236 -6.93 3.43 9.63
C ASP A 236 -7.09 2.84 8.23
N ILE A 237 -6.93 3.69 7.23
CA ILE A 237 -7.03 3.31 5.82
C ILE A 237 -5.61 3.09 5.31
N ARG A 238 -5.23 1.83 5.16
CA ARG A 238 -3.89 1.45 4.70
C ARG A 238 -3.94 1.18 3.20
N TYR A 239 -3.08 1.86 2.45
CA TYR A 239 -3.08 1.82 0.99
C TYR A 239 -1.69 1.58 0.37
N ASN A 240 -0.61 1.57 1.16
CA ASN A 240 0.74 1.35 0.63
C ASN A 240 0.93 -0.12 0.27
N MET A 241 1.27 -0.38 -0.99
CA MET A 241 1.57 -1.72 -1.46
C MET A 241 3.07 -1.99 -1.50
N ILE A 242 3.42 -3.26 -1.65
CA ILE A 242 4.81 -3.71 -1.76
C ILE A 242 5.48 -3.03 -2.97
N ASN A 243 6.77 -2.73 -2.86
CA ASN A 243 7.56 -2.04 -3.88
C ASN A 243 7.10 -0.59 -4.18
N GLY A 244 6.45 0.05 -3.21
CA GLY A 244 6.04 1.45 -3.31
C GLY A 244 4.88 1.69 -4.29
N GLN A 245 4.19 0.63 -4.71
CA GLN A 245 2.99 0.73 -5.52
C GLN A 245 1.83 1.34 -4.71
N LEU A 246 0.91 1.98 -5.42
CA LEU A 246 -0.23 2.65 -4.84
C LEU A 246 -1.50 2.25 -5.60
N PRO A 247 -2.64 2.07 -4.91
CA PRO A 247 -3.91 1.89 -5.55
C PRO A 247 -4.35 3.20 -6.22
N ASN A 248 -5.41 3.12 -7.00
CA ASN A 248 -6.09 4.29 -7.52
C ASN A 248 -6.61 5.16 -6.35
N LEU A 249 -6.32 6.46 -6.40
CA LEU A 249 -6.66 7.41 -5.33
C LEU A 249 -8.17 7.45 -5.02
N ASP A 250 -9.04 7.24 -6.02
CA ASP A 250 -10.48 7.28 -5.80
C ASP A 250 -10.97 6.14 -4.91
N LEU A 251 -10.31 4.98 -4.92
CA LEU A 251 -10.62 3.87 -4.00
C LEU A 251 -10.30 4.24 -2.55
N VAL A 252 -9.20 4.96 -2.32
CA VAL A 252 -8.84 5.47 -0.99
C VAL A 252 -9.83 6.54 -0.55
N ASN A 253 -10.14 7.51 -1.43
CA ASN A 253 -11.10 8.58 -1.14
C ASN A 253 -12.50 8.02 -0.86
N LEU A 254 -12.91 6.96 -1.55
CA LEU A 254 -14.17 6.26 -1.33
C LEU A 254 -14.26 5.76 0.11
N LEU A 255 -13.22 5.07 0.58
CA LEU A 255 -13.22 4.51 1.93
C LEU A 255 -13.12 5.58 3.01
N VAL A 256 -12.39 6.68 2.75
CA VAL A 256 -12.41 7.88 3.61
C VAL A 256 -13.85 8.38 3.74
N LYS A 257 -14.54 8.56 2.60
CA LYS A 257 -15.91 9.07 2.58
C LYS A 257 -16.91 8.15 3.26
N MET A 258 -16.79 6.83 3.06
CA MET A 258 -17.65 5.84 3.72
C MET A 258 -17.40 5.79 5.23
N THR A 259 -16.15 5.95 5.67
CA THR A 259 -15.82 6.04 7.10
C THR A 259 -16.53 7.22 7.77
N GLU A 260 -16.51 8.39 7.14
CA GLU A 260 -17.19 9.58 7.67
C GLU A 260 -18.71 9.45 7.66
N LYS A 261 -19.28 8.77 6.65
CA LYS A 261 -20.73 8.50 6.57
C LYS A 261 -21.22 7.74 7.81
N GLU A 262 -20.43 6.79 8.28
CA GLU A 262 -20.71 6.00 9.48
C GLU A 262 -20.28 6.68 10.80
N ALA A 263 -20.04 8.00 10.76
CA ALA A 263 -19.62 8.82 11.91
C ALA A 263 -18.33 8.35 12.60
N LEU A 264 -17.47 7.64 11.87
CA LEU A 264 -16.14 7.23 12.31
C LEU A 264 -15.08 8.23 11.79
N VAL A 265 -13.94 8.29 12.47
CA VAL A 265 -12.86 9.20 12.07
C VAL A 265 -11.86 8.46 11.16
N PRO A 266 -11.76 8.79 9.86
CA PRO A 266 -10.74 8.22 9.00
C PRO A 266 -9.36 8.72 9.41
N THR A 267 -8.37 7.86 9.30
CA THR A 267 -6.97 8.16 9.63
C THR A 267 -6.04 7.49 8.63
N LEU A 268 -4.85 8.07 8.47
CA LEU A 268 -3.76 7.48 7.71
C LEU A 268 -2.56 7.27 8.65
N TYR A 269 -2.01 6.06 8.68
CA TYR A 269 -0.89 5.69 9.57
C TYR A 269 -1.21 5.98 11.05
N MET A 270 -2.46 5.73 11.44
CA MET A 270 -3.05 6.02 12.74
C MET A 270 -2.90 7.49 13.19
N GLN A 271 -2.74 8.43 12.26
CA GLN A 271 -2.71 9.86 12.52
C GLN A 271 -4.07 10.49 12.20
N GLU A 272 -4.57 11.30 13.13
CA GLU A 272 -5.76 12.12 12.92
C GLU A 272 -5.39 13.42 12.22
N ASP A 273 -6.27 13.82 11.31
CA ASP A 273 -6.12 15.06 10.55
C ASP A 273 -6.28 16.30 11.44
N PRO A 274 -5.60 17.41 11.15
CA PRO A 274 -5.95 18.70 11.71
C PRO A 274 -7.30 19.17 11.17
N HIS A 275 -8.16 19.73 12.04
CA HIS A 275 -9.52 20.15 11.66
C HIS A 275 -9.67 21.69 11.64
N GLY A 276 -10.51 22.20 10.73
CA GLY A 276 -10.91 23.60 10.71
C GLY A 276 -9.73 24.58 10.61
N GLN A 277 -9.67 25.55 11.53
CA GLN A 277 -8.61 26.56 11.55
C GLN A 277 -7.24 25.99 11.91
N ASP A 278 -7.17 24.86 12.63
CA ASP A 278 -5.90 24.23 13.01
C ASP A 278 -5.08 23.79 11.79
N LEU A 279 -5.73 23.56 10.65
CA LEU A 279 -5.09 23.14 9.40
C LEU A 279 -4.00 24.11 8.92
N TYR A 280 -4.20 25.42 9.11
CA TYR A 280 -3.27 26.47 8.65
C TYR A 280 -2.32 26.97 9.76
N THR A 281 -2.29 26.28 10.90
CA THR A 281 -1.39 26.61 12.02
C THR A 281 -0.09 25.82 11.95
N GLU A 282 0.92 26.26 12.69
CA GLU A 282 2.18 25.51 12.87
C GLU A 282 1.93 24.08 13.38
N LYS A 283 0.98 23.92 14.33
CA LYS A 283 0.59 22.60 14.85
C LYS A 283 -0.03 21.73 13.75
N GLY A 284 -0.85 22.31 12.88
CA GLY A 284 -1.43 21.63 11.72
C GLY A 284 -0.36 21.15 10.76
N TYR A 285 0.59 22.02 10.40
CA TYR A 285 1.70 21.67 9.55
C TYR A 285 2.50 20.48 10.07
N TRP A 286 2.87 20.46 11.35
CA TRP A 286 3.62 19.33 11.92
C TRP A 286 2.83 18.02 11.92
N LYS A 287 1.49 18.07 12.08
CA LYS A 287 0.64 16.88 11.90
C LYS A 287 0.69 16.37 10.45
N LEU A 288 0.48 17.26 9.48
CA LEU A 288 0.55 16.91 8.05
C LEU A 288 1.93 16.38 7.64
N ALA A 289 2.99 17.00 8.15
CA ALA A 289 4.37 16.59 7.91
C ALA A 289 4.66 15.22 8.50
N LYS A 290 4.15 14.94 9.71
CA LYS A 290 4.27 13.63 10.35
C LYS A 290 3.55 12.54 9.56
N THR A 291 2.33 12.80 9.09
CA THR A 291 1.57 11.86 8.24
C THR A 291 2.29 11.64 6.91
N SER A 292 2.73 12.71 6.25
CA SER A 292 3.48 12.64 4.98
C SER A 292 4.78 11.85 5.14
N PHE A 293 5.54 12.11 6.19
CA PHE A 293 6.80 11.43 6.48
C PHE A 293 6.58 9.94 6.73
N LYS A 294 5.59 9.58 7.56
CA LYS A 294 5.20 8.18 7.76
C LYS A 294 4.84 7.50 6.45
N GLY A 295 4.10 8.18 5.58
CA GLY A 295 3.72 7.61 4.30
C GLY A 295 4.87 7.44 3.33
N ILE A 296 5.78 8.41 3.23
CA ILE A 296 7.00 8.28 2.42
C ILE A 296 7.86 7.12 2.92
N VAL A 297 8.04 7.00 4.24
CA VAL A 297 8.80 5.89 4.85
C VAL A 297 8.12 4.54 4.60
N ALA A 298 6.80 4.46 4.78
CA ALA A 298 6.03 3.25 4.52
C ALA A 298 6.11 2.82 3.05
N GLN A 299 6.04 3.77 2.12
CA GLN A 299 6.16 3.53 0.68
C GLN A 299 7.59 3.10 0.30
N ALA A 300 8.62 3.71 0.88
CA ALA A 300 10.01 3.45 0.54
C ALA A 300 10.52 2.10 1.06
N PHE A 301 10.11 1.70 2.27
CA PHE A 301 10.67 0.52 2.95
C PHE A 301 9.73 -0.68 3.00
N SER A 302 8.55 -0.61 2.35
CA SER A 302 7.54 -1.67 2.30
C SER A 302 7.44 -2.42 3.63
N ARG A 303 7.01 -1.73 4.69
CA ARG A 303 6.90 -2.34 6.01
C ARG A 303 5.95 -3.54 5.97
N ALA A 304 6.28 -4.55 6.79
CA ALA A 304 5.47 -5.74 7.03
C ALA A 304 4.08 -5.43 7.66
N ASP A 305 3.83 -4.18 8.08
CA ASP A 305 2.54 -3.70 8.60
C ASP A 305 1.57 -3.16 7.52
N SER A 306 1.97 -3.25 6.24
CA SER A 306 1.17 -2.79 5.10
C SER A 306 -0.19 -3.47 4.98
N GLY A 307 -0.41 -4.65 5.55
CA GLY A 307 -1.70 -5.36 5.51
C GLY A 307 -1.92 -6.16 4.23
N LEU A 308 -3.02 -6.93 4.15
CA LEU A 308 -3.25 -7.90 3.05
C LEU A 308 -3.30 -7.28 1.67
N HIS A 309 -3.81 -6.05 1.56
CA HIS A 309 -3.94 -5.37 0.26
C HIS A 309 -2.59 -5.17 -0.44
N SER A 310 -1.48 -5.22 0.31
CA SER A 310 -0.16 -4.85 -0.18
C SER A 310 0.38 -5.73 -1.33
N VAL A 311 -0.06 -7.00 -1.41
CA VAL A 311 0.37 -7.94 -2.46
C VAL A 311 -0.44 -7.84 -3.75
N PHE A 312 -1.61 -7.17 -3.73
CA PHE A 312 -2.50 -7.06 -4.88
C PHE A 312 -1.93 -6.20 -6.00
N GLY A 313 -1.10 -5.22 -5.65
CA GLY A 313 -0.45 -4.33 -6.62
C GLY A 313 0.38 -5.07 -7.67
N ALA A 314 1.04 -6.17 -7.28
CA ALA A 314 1.83 -7.00 -8.19
C ALA A 314 1.00 -7.58 -9.36
N TYR A 315 -0.32 -7.67 -9.19
CA TYR A 315 -1.28 -8.19 -10.17
C TYR A 315 -2.11 -7.09 -10.84
N GLY A 316 -1.79 -5.81 -10.59
CA GLY A 316 -2.54 -4.67 -11.10
C GLY A 316 -3.93 -4.51 -10.50
N VAL A 317 -4.20 -5.15 -9.36
CA VAL A 317 -5.48 -5.07 -8.65
C VAL A 317 -5.44 -3.93 -7.65
N GLN A 318 -6.48 -3.08 -7.68
CA GLN A 318 -6.63 -1.95 -6.76
C GLN A 318 -7.15 -2.48 -5.43
N ALA A 319 -6.41 -2.25 -4.35
CA ALA A 319 -6.76 -2.81 -3.04
C ALA A 319 -6.42 -1.87 -1.88
N VAL A 320 -7.24 -1.91 -0.84
CA VAL A 320 -7.05 -1.11 0.38
C VAL A 320 -7.45 -1.95 1.61
N THR A 321 -6.66 -1.86 2.68
CA THR A 321 -7.03 -2.46 3.98
C THR A 321 -7.71 -1.42 4.87
N ILE A 322 -8.85 -1.81 5.43
CA ILE A 322 -9.62 -1.08 6.43
C ILE A 322 -9.28 -1.67 7.80
N SER A 323 -8.67 -0.87 8.67
CA SER A 323 -8.28 -1.31 10.02
C SER A 323 -8.94 -0.43 11.09
N PRO A 324 -10.12 -0.83 11.61
CA PRO A 324 -10.80 -0.07 12.65
C PRO A 324 -10.10 -0.23 14.00
N TYR A 325 -10.09 0.85 14.79
CA TYR A 325 -9.53 0.86 16.13
C TYR A 325 -10.23 1.86 17.06
N GLY A 326 -10.12 1.63 18.37
CA GLY A 326 -10.71 2.48 19.41
C GLY A 326 -9.65 3.25 20.19
N LYS A 327 -9.78 4.57 20.29
CA LYS A 327 -9.12 5.38 21.31
C LYS A 327 -10.15 5.62 22.41
N GLY A 328 -9.91 5.11 23.62
CA GLY A 328 -10.86 5.12 24.76
C GLY A 328 -11.31 6.48 25.30
N ARG A 329 -11.26 7.57 24.52
CA ARG A 329 -11.62 8.94 24.91
C ARG A 329 -12.56 9.67 23.94
N THR A 330 -12.96 9.08 22.81
CA THR A 330 -13.84 9.75 21.82
C THR A 330 -15.32 9.50 22.09
N LYS A 331 -16.15 10.49 21.75
CA LYS A 331 -17.62 10.42 21.86
C LYS A 331 -18.29 9.54 20.79
N SER A 332 -17.63 9.33 19.65
CA SER A 332 -18.10 8.36 18.64
C SER A 332 -17.61 6.97 19.03
N GLN A 333 -18.56 6.06 19.25
CA GLN A 333 -18.34 4.67 19.57
C GLN A 333 -19.14 3.83 18.58
N GLY A 334 -18.53 3.53 17.44
CA GLY A 334 -19.04 2.58 16.46
C GLY A 334 -18.80 1.14 16.88
N GLY A 335 -19.64 0.24 16.38
CA GLY A 335 -19.51 -1.20 16.52
C GLY A 335 -19.30 -1.87 15.17
N TRP A 336 -19.43 -3.20 15.17
CA TRP A 336 -19.30 -4.02 13.96
C TRP A 336 -20.31 -3.70 12.85
N VAL A 337 -21.45 -3.10 13.21
CA VAL A 337 -22.47 -2.68 12.23
C VAL A 337 -21.93 -1.56 11.35
N ASP A 338 -21.30 -0.56 11.96
CA ASP A 338 -20.79 0.63 11.26
C ASP A 338 -19.64 0.22 10.31
N ILE A 339 -18.79 -0.71 10.72
CA ILE A 339 -17.76 -1.27 9.83
C ILE A 339 -18.37 -2.12 8.72
N GLY A 340 -19.43 -2.88 9.00
CA GLY A 340 -20.16 -3.65 7.98
C GLY A 340 -20.85 -2.77 6.94
N ARG A 341 -21.44 -1.64 7.36
CA ARG A 341 -22.03 -0.63 6.46
C ARG A 341 -20.98 0.08 5.63
N LEU A 342 -19.84 0.42 6.23
CA LEU A 342 -18.67 0.95 5.50
C LEU A 342 -18.23 -0.01 4.39
N LEU A 343 -18.13 -1.31 4.70
CA LEU A 343 -17.78 -2.34 3.72
C LEU A 343 -18.86 -2.52 2.66
N GLU A 344 -20.14 -2.54 3.05
CA GLU A 344 -21.27 -2.57 2.11
C GLU A 344 -21.19 -1.39 1.14
N GLY A 345 -21.09 -0.15 1.63
CA GLY A 345 -21.00 1.04 0.81
C GLY A 345 -19.79 1.02 -0.13
N GLY A 346 -18.64 0.51 0.34
CA GLY A 346 -17.46 0.27 -0.48
C GLY A 346 -17.71 -0.74 -1.61
N LEU A 347 -18.28 -1.90 -1.27
CA LEU A 347 -18.61 -2.95 -2.23
C LEU A 347 -19.65 -2.48 -3.26
N ARG A 348 -20.69 -1.74 -2.84
CA ARG A 348 -21.71 -1.19 -3.72
C ARG A 348 -21.13 -0.17 -4.69
N SER A 349 -20.22 0.67 -4.23
CA SER A 349 -19.54 1.67 -5.06
C SER A 349 -18.65 1.01 -6.12
N VAL A 350 -17.89 -0.02 -5.75
CA VAL A 350 -17.09 -0.81 -6.71
C VAL A 350 -17.97 -1.62 -7.66
N ASN A 351 -19.11 -2.15 -7.18
CA ASN A 351 -20.07 -2.89 -7.98
C ASN A 351 -20.64 -2.03 -9.12
N ASN A 352 -20.80 -0.72 -8.90
CA ASN A 352 -21.29 0.24 -9.89
C ASN A 352 -20.28 0.58 -10.99
N LEU A 353 -18.98 0.29 -10.81
CA LEU A 353 -17.97 0.57 -11.82
C LEU A 353 -18.25 -0.23 -13.09
N LEU A 354 -18.21 0.43 -14.25
CA LEU A 354 -18.37 -0.24 -15.55
C LEU A 354 -17.03 -0.68 -16.15
N GLU A 355 -15.95 -0.05 -15.72
CA GLU A 355 -14.60 -0.27 -16.22
C GLU A 355 -13.61 -0.33 -15.06
N LYS A 356 -12.39 -0.82 -15.34
CA LYS A 356 -11.29 -0.77 -14.37
C LYS A 356 -10.94 0.67 -14.03
N PHE A 357 -10.48 0.90 -12.80
CA PHE A 357 -9.98 2.20 -12.37
C PHE A 357 -8.92 2.76 -13.33
N HIS A 358 -9.18 3.94 -13.91
CA HIS A 358 -8.27 4.56 -14.88
C HIS A 358 -8.24 6.11 -14.84
N GLN A 359 -9.29 6.78 -14.35
CA GLN A 359 -9.39 8.25 -14.35
C GLN A 359 -8.48 8.93 -13.31
N SER A 360 -8.36 8.36 -12.11
CA SER A 360 -7.64 8.98 -10.99
C SER A 360 -6.13 8.67 -10.96
N PHE A 361 -5.43 9.27 -9.99
CA PHE A 361 -3.98 9.16 -9.86
C PHE A 361 -3.50 7.81 -9.30
N PHE A 362 -2.36 7.35 -9.80
CA PHE A 362 -1.59 6.19 -9.30
C PHE A 362 -0.25 6.58 -8.65
N PHE A 363 0.11 7.87 -8.72
CA PHE A 363 1.32 8.40 -8.11
C PHE A 363 0.97 9.65 -7.30
N TYR A 364 0.89 9.46 -5.99
CA TYR A 364 0.52 10.49 -5.03
C TYR A 364 1.08 10.14 -3.66
N PHE A 365 1.10 11.12 -2.76
CA PHE A 365 1.13 10.84 -1.33
C PHE A 365 0.09 11.70 -0.63
N LEU A 366 -0.34 11.27 0.56
CA LEU A 366 -1.43 11.88 1.30
C LEU A 366 -0.92 12.54 2.58
N PRO A 367 -0.82 13.88 2.63
CA PRO A 367 -0.55 14.61 3.87
C PRO A 367 -1.67 14.48 4.90
N SER A 368 -2.90 14.26 4.44
CA SER A 368 -4.10 14.06 5.28
C SER A 368 -5.11 13.22 4.52
N THR A 369 -6.17 12.74 5.19
CA THR A 369 -7.24 11.95 4.54
C THR A 369 -7.96 12.73 3.43
N HIS A 370 -7.98 14.06 3.52
CA HIS A 370 -8.68 14.94 2.60
C HIS A 370 -7.80 15.69 1.62
N ARG A 371 -6.48 15.52 1.68
CA ARG A 371 -5.52 16.25 0.84
C ARG A 371 -4.51 15.30 0.23
N TYR A 372 -4.14 15.58 -1.01
CA TYR A 372 -3.18 14.78 -1.75
C TYR A 372 -2.17 15.68 -2.47
N VAL A 373 -0.99 15.12 -2.71
CA VAL A 373 0.04 15.73 -3.53
C VAL A 373 0.23 14.85 -4.75
N SER A 374 -0.13 15.36 -5.93
CA SER A 374 -0.01 14.63 -7.19
C SER A 374 1.45 14.55 -7.66
N ILE A 375 1.72 13.61 -8.57
CA ILE A 375 3.00 13.48 -9.26
C ILE A 375 3.53 14.79 -9.84
N GLY A 376 2.67 15.64 -10.41
CA GLY A 376 3.08 16.92 -10.97
C GLY A 376 3.64 17.89 -9.93
N VAL A 377 3.18 17.80 -8.69
CA VAL A 377 3.60 18.68 -7.59
C VAL A 377 4.87 18.19 -6.92
N PHE A 378 5.04 16.87 -6.70
CA PHE A 378 6.25 16.37 -6.01
C PHE A 378 7.43 16.04 -6.94
N MET A 379 7.21 15.84 -8.24
CA MET A 379 8.29 15.55 -9.21
C MET A 379 9.41 16.61 -9.24
N PRO A 380 9.11 17.93 -9.17
CA PRO A 380 10.17 18.94 -9.05
C PRO A 380 11.08 18.74 -7.83
N ALA A 381 10.52 18.30 -6.70
CA ALA A 381 11.30 17.99 -5.50
C ALA A 381 12.31 16.86 -5.77
N ILE A 382 11.85 15.79 -6.42
CA ILE A 382 12.70 14.66 -6.81
C ILE A 382 13.78 15.12 -7.78
N GLY A 383 13.43 15.94 -8.79
CA GLY A 383 14.40 16.49 -9.74
C GLY A 383 15.48 17.34 -9.06
N LEU A 384 15.12 18.15 -8.07
CA LEU A 384 16.07 18.94 -7.28
C LEU A 384 16.97 18.06 -6.40
N LEU A 385 16.45 17.00 -5.80
CA LEU A 385 17.21 16.07 -4.96
C LEU A 385 18.12 15.13 -5.76
N MET A 386 17.68 14.71 -6.95
CA MET A 386 18.43 13.81 -7.85
C MET A 386 19.40 14.56 -8.78
N GLY A 387 19.14 15.83 -9.07
CA GLY A 387 20.00 16.69 -9.90
C GLY A 387 21.48 16.68 -9.48
N PRO A 388 21.81 16.78 -8.17
CA PRO A 388 23.18 16.66 -7.68
C PRO A 388 23.89 15.37 -8.13
N VAL A 389 23.20 14.23 -8.11
CA VAL A 389 23.75 12.94 -8.53
C VAL A 389 24.08 12.96 -10.02
N LEU A 390 23.18 13.49 -10.85
CA LEU A 390 23.39 13.59 -12.30
C LEU A 390 24.53 14.55 -12.64
N ILE A 391 24.62 15.70 -11.97
CA ILE A 391 25.71 16.68 -12.17
C ILE A 391 27.04 16.06 -11.76
N LYS A 392 27.09 15.32 -10.65
CA LYS A 392 28.30 14.65 -10.19
C LYS A 392 28.72 13.52 -11.11
N ALA A 393 27.79 12.69 -11.56
CA ALA A 393 28.07 11.65 -12.54
C ALA A 393 28.64 12.24 -13.83
N LEU A 394 28.08 13.36 -14.32
CA LEU A 394 28.61 14.07 -15.48
C LEU A 394 30.01 14.63 -15.24
N CYS A 395 30.28 15.21 -14.06
CA CYS A 395 31.62 15.71 -13.73
C CYS A 395 32.66 14.58 -13.71
N VAL A 396 32.34 13.45 -13.05
CA VAL A 396 33.23 12.28 -12.99
C VAL A 396 33.49 11.72 -14.39
N TRP A 397 32.46 11.64 -15.24
CA TRP A 397 32.63 11.20 -16.62
C TRP A 397 33.57 12.11 -17.44
N LEU A 398 33.50 13.42 -17.22
CA LEU A 398 34.42 14.38 -17.86
C LEU A 398 35.84 14.25 -17.32
N ASP A 399 35.99 14.08 -16.01
CA ASP A 399 37.29 13.88 -15.36
C ASP A 399 37.99 12.64 -15.94
N LEU A 400 37.25 11.54 -16.14
CA LEU A 400 37.77 10.30 -16.75
C LEU A 400 38.18 10.48 -18.23
N ASN A 401 37.42 11.25 -19.00
CA ASN A 401 37.76 11.51 -20.41
C ASN A 401 39.02 12.39 -20.55
N ASP A 402 39.16 13.43 -19.71
CA ASP A 402 40.36 14.28 -19.67
C ASP A 402 41.63 13.44 -19.32
N GLU A 403 41.51 12.46 -18.44
CA GLU A 403 42.60 11.52 -18.10
C GLU A 403 42.95 10.57 -19.26
N SER A 404 41.96 10.15 -20.06
CA SER A 404 42.17 9.30 -21.24
C SER A 404 42.84 10.02 -22.41
N GLU A 405 42.54 11.31 -22.63
CA GLU A 405 43.17 12.10 -23.69
C GLU A 405 44.60 12.51 -23.32
N SER A 406 44.84 12.85 -22.04
CA SER A 406 46.19 13.19 -21.56
C SER A 406 47.17 12.01 -21.52
N SER A 407 46.67 10.78 -21.47
CA SER A 407 47.46 9.56 -21.56
C SER A 407 47.72 9.08 -23.00
N ALA A 408 46.95 9.57 -23.99
CA ALA A 408 47.18 9.29 -25.41
C ALA A 408 48.19 10.24 -26.07
N ASP A 409 48.33 11.47 -25.57
CA ASP A 409 49.16 12.53 -26.16
C ASP A 409 50.55 12.70 -25.51
N GLY A 410 50.89 11.87 -24.52
CA GLY A 410 52.08 12.06 -23.68
C GLY A 410 52.76 10.78 -23.23
N ASP A 411 53.48 10.11 -24.14
CA ASP A 411 54.59 9.27 -23.71
C ASP A 411 55.78 10.20 -23.33
N ALA A 412 56.33 9.99 -22.13
CA ALA A 412 57.40 10.75 -21.47
C ALA A 412 57.08 12.14 -20.89
N LYS A 413 56.46 12.18 -19.69
CA LYS A 413 57.14 12.57 -18.42
C LYS A 413 56.16 12.83 -17.27
N ALA A 414 56.58 12.36 -16.11
CA ALA A 414 56.04 12.60 -14.77
C ALA A 414 54.70 11.90 -14.45
N LYS A 415 54.84 10.74 -13.80
CA LYS A 415 53.88 10.26 -12.77
C LYS A 415 53.60 11.42 -11.81
N LYS A 416 52.54 12.18 -12.09
CA LYS A 416 51.85 12.96 -11.07
C LYS A 416 51.03 11.94 -10.32
N GLU A 417 51.37 11.69 -9.05
CA GLU A 417 50.51 10.94 -8.16
C GLU A 417 49.13 11.59 -8.18
N THR A 418 48.21 11.01 -8.95
CA THR A 418 46.80 11.14 -8.71
C THR A 418 46.63 10.66 -7.28
N LYS A 419 46.29 11.57 -6.36
CA LYS A 419 45.60 11.18 -5.14
C LYS A 419 44.33 10.48 -5.61
N SER A 420 44.43 9.17 -5.81
CA SER A 420 43.31 8.26 -5.76
C SER A 420 42.65 8.59 -4.44
N GLU A 421 41.59 9.40 -4.45
CA GLU A 421 40.61 9.35 -3.38
C GLU A 421 40.19 7.89 -3.35
N SER A 422 40.80 7.16 -2.41
CA SER A 422 40.76 5.72 -2.38
C SER A 422 39.30 5.31 -2.30
N ALA A 423 38.94 4.21 -2.94
CA ALA A 423 37.61 3.61 -2.75
C ALA A 423 37.24 3.45 -1.26
N LEU A 424 38.27 3.41 -0.38
CA LEU A 424 38.19 3.49 1.08
C LEU A 424 37.54 4.78 1.65
N ALA A 425 37.63 5.93 0.98
CA ALA A 425 36.97 7.17 1.41
C ALA A 425 35.44 7.15 1.17
N VAL A 426 34.98 6.35 0.21
CA VAL A 426 33.56 6.13 -0.10
C VAL A 426 32.96 5.03 0.77
N LEU A 427 33.79 4.10 1.24
CA LEU A 427 33.40 3.01 2.15
C LEU A 427 32.61 3.48 3.38
N PRO A 428 33.03 4.49 4.16
CA PRO A 428 32.25 4.95 5.31
C PRO A 428 30.89 5.53 4.90
N LEU A 429 30.78 6.17 3.74
CA LEU A 429 29.51 6.67 3.20
C LEU A 429 28.57 5.54 2.79
N ILE A 430 29.10 4.50 2.13
CA ILE A 430 28.35 3.29 1.77
C ILE A 430 27.92 2.56 3.04
N VAL A 431 28.83 2.37 4.00
CA VAL A 431 28.56 1.72 5.28
C VAL A 431 27.51 2.51 6.04
N ILE A 432 27.62 3.84 6.17
CA ILE A 432 26.61 4.67 6.84
C ILE A 432 25.27 4.58 6.11
N ALA A 433 25.23 4.68 4.79
CA ALA A 433 23.98 4.57 4.02
C ALA A 433 23.31 3.20 4.19
N HIS A 434 24.08 2.11 4.13
CA HIS A 434 23.57 0.75 4.31
C HIS A 434 23.23 0.47 5.77
N SER A 435 23.98 1.04 6.73
CA SER A 435 23.70 0.94 8.17
C SER A 435 22.42 1.70 8.52
N CYS A 436 22.22 2.90 7.98
CA CYS A 436 20.98 3.65 8.11
C CYS A 436 19.82 2.92 7.44
N GLY A 437 20.01 2.36 6.25
CA GLY A 437 19.01 1.53 5.58
C GLY A 437 18.63 0.30 6.40
N ALA A 438 19.61 -0.41 6.95
CA ALA A 438 19.40 -1.56 7.82
C ALA A 438 18.75 -1.15 9.15
N LEU A 439 19.20 -0.07 9.78
CA LEU A 439 18.57 0.47 11.00
C LEU A 439 17.13 0.88 10.74
N LEU A 440 16.82 1.54 9.63
CA LEU A 440 15.45 1.89 9.26
C LEU A 440 14.59 0.66 8.95
N TYR A 441 15.19 -0.41 8.42
CA TYR A 441 14.53 -1.69 8.19
C TYR A 441 14.23 -2.45 9.49
N PHE A 442 15.13 -2.39 10.49
CA PHE A 442 15.02 -3.12 11.76
C PHE A 442 14.46 -2.28 12.94
N LEU A 443 14.28 -0.97 12.78
CA LEU A 443 13.63 -0.11 13.77
C LEU A 443 12.13 -0.45 13.85
N PRO A 444 11.60 -0.74 15.06
CA PRO A 444 10.22 -1.19 15.27
C PRO A 444 9.15 -0.23 14.75
#